data_AF-A0A0D9XTM3-F1
#
_entry.id   AF-A0A0D9XTM3-F1
#
_cell.length_a   1.000
_cell.length_b   1.000
_cell.length_c   1.000
_cell.angle_alpha   90.00
_cell.angle_beta   90.00
_cell.angle_gamma   90.00
#
_symmetry.space_group_name_H-M   'P 1'
#
loop_
_entity.id
_entity.type
_entity.pdbx_description
1 polymer ?
#
loop_
_entity_poly.entity_id
_entity_poly.type
_entity_poly.pdbx_seq_one_letter_code
_entity_poly.pdbx_strand_id
1 'polypeptide(L)'
;MLSCPFSTVPGWIAQLSQLTTLELCLVKTPTDSAIEVLTRLHGLIHLFLHVMTVLDRNIIFCGTAFPVLTCFGFMSSAPCLTFKQGALPKLQKLDIFTGVYNAIDAGQYGKMLVGIEHLQSLEQVTVNINCWYLGESEVEKAEDALRSAIKINPRDLNIQIKQFIPSGKLTTNCRGIDMDNFV
;
A
#
# COMPACT_ATOMS: atom_id res chain seq x y z
N MET A 1 -12.53 14.20 0.72
CA MET A 1 -12.16 14.88 1.98
C MET A 1 -11.01 15.85 1.72
N LEU A 2 -11.03 17.08 2.26
CA LEU A 2 -9.84 17.92 2.37
C LEU A 2 -8.96 17.31 3.47
N SER A 3 -8.11 16.35 3.10
CA SER A 3 -7.12 15.80 4.00
C SER A 3 -6.03 16.85 4.23
N CYS A 4 -5.84 17.28 5.48
CA CYS A 4 -4.65 18.02 5.87
C CYS A 4 -3.50 16.99 5.97
N PRO A 5 -2.54 16.97 5.03
CA PRO A 5 -1.50 15.97 5.05
C PRO A 5 -0.50 16.28 6.17
N PHE A 6 -0.01 15.24 6.85
CA PHE A 6 1.08 15.40 7.80
C PHE A 6 2.42 15.43 7.06
N SER A 7 3.38 16.20 7.56
CA SER A 7 4.73 16.20 6.98
C SER A 7 5.43 14.84 7.16
N THR A 8 5.13 14.13 8.25
CA THR A 8 5.59 12.79 8.60
C THR A 8 4.61 12.15 9.59
N VAL A 9 4.81 10.89 9.98
CA VAL A 9 3.98 10.21 10.99
C VAL A 9 4.06 10.98 12.33
N PRO A 10 2.95 11.49 12.86
CA PRO A 10 2.95 12.20 14.13
C PRO A 10 3.28 11.27 15.30
N GLY A 11 4.26 11.66 16.13
CA GLY A 11 4.72 10.83 17.25
C GLY A 11 3.66 10.52 18.31
N TRP A 12 2.67 11.40 18.48
CA TRP A 12 1.57 11.23 19.43
C TRP A 12 0.65 10.05 19.08
N ILE A 13 0.62 9.62 17.81
CA ILE A 13 -0.24 8.49 17.37
C ILE A 13 0.09 7.22 18.14
N ALA A 14 1.35 6.99 18.50
CA ALA A 14 1.72 5.79 19.23
C ALA A 14 1.13 5.68 20.65
N GLN A 15 0.54 6.74 21.18
CA GLN A 15 -0.17 6.70 22.45
C GLN A 15 -1.58 6.09 22.31
N LEU A 16 -2.07 5.92 21.08
CA LEU A 16 -3.39 5.36 20.77
C LEU A 16 -3.35 3.82 20.78
N SER A 17 -3.17 3.23 21.95
CA SER A 17 -2.97 1.77 22.12
C SER A 17 -4.15 0.89 21.66
N GLN A 18 -5.36 1.46 21.59
CA GLN A 18 -6.57 0.76 21.15
C GLN A 18 -6.88 0.97 19.66
N LEU A 19 -6.00 1.66 18.92
CA LEU A 19 -6.25 1.96 17.52
C LEU A 19 -6.13 0.70 16.67
N THR A 20 -7.23 0.35 16.00
CA THR A 20 -7.32 -0.85 15.14
C THR A 20 -7.28 -0.52 13.65
N THR A 21 -7.59 0.72 13.29
CA THR A 21 -7.58 1.22 11.92
C THR A 21 -6.89 2.58 11.89
N LEU A 22 -5.97 2.78 10.96
CA LEU A 22 -5.27 4.04 10.76
C LEU A 22 -5.15 4.35 9.26
N GLU A 23 -5.59 5.54 8.88
CA GLU A 23 -5.34 6.12 7.57
C GLU A 23 -4.53 7.41 7.73
N LEU A 24 -3.43 7.52 7.00
CA LEU A 24 -2.58 8.71 7.03
C LEU A 24 -2.21 9.17 5.62
N CYS A 25 -2.37 10.46 5.39
CA CYS A 25 -1.82 11.17 4.24
C CYS A 25 -0.53 11.89 4.66
N LEU A 26 0.57 11.57 3.99
CA LEU A 26 1.91 12.05 4.27
C LEU A 26 2.44 12.86 3.07
N VAL A 27 2.98 14.05 3.35
CA VAL A 27 3.64 14.87 2.34
C VAL A 27 4.99 14.28 1.94
N LYS A 28 5.72 13.67 2.88
CA LYS A 28 7.07 13.13 2.64
C LYS A 28 7.10 11.63 2.84
N THR A 29 8.09 10.98 2.26
CA THR A 29 8.40 9.57 2.54
C THR A 29 8.61 9.38 4.04
N PRO A 30 7.95 8.40 4.69
CA PRO A 30 8.22 8.10 6.08
C PRO A 30 9.67 7.59 6.27
N THR A 31 10.33 8.12 7.28
CA THR A 31 11.62 7.62 7.77
C THR A 31 11.43 6.31 8.54
N ASP A 32 12.51 5.57 8.82
CA ASP A 32 12.42 4.34 9.63
C ASP A 32 11.87 4.64 11.03
N SER A 33 12.30 5.75 11.63
CA SER A 33 11.77 6.23 12.91
C SER A 33 10.27 6.56 12.85
N ALA A 34 9.76 7.03 11.71
CA ALA A 34 8.34 7.29 11.51
C ALA A 34 7.54 5.98 11.40
N ILE A 35 8.09 4.96 10.71
CA ILE A 35 7.49 3.63 10.67
C ILE A 35 7.52 2.97 12.06
N GLU A 36 8.60 3.13 12.83
CA GLU A 36 8.70 2.67 14.22
C GLU A 36 7.64 3.28 15.14
N VAL A 37 7.10 4.47 14.83
CA VAL A 37 5.94 5.02 15.55
C VAL A 37 4.70 4.16 15.31
N LEU A 38 4.47 3.77 14.06
CA LEU A 38 3.34 2.94 13.67
C LEU A 38 3.43 1.52 14.23
N THR A 39 4.63 0.96 14.36
CA THR A 39 4.81 -0.40 14.89
C THR A 39 4.44 -0.54 16.37
N ARG A 40 4.47 0.56 17.14
CA ARG A 40 4.02 0.60 18.54
C ARG A 40 2.50 0.44 18.69
N LEU A 41 1.75 0.57 17.59
CA LEU A 41 0.32 0.30 17.55
C LEU A 41 0.07 -1.21 17.43
N HIS A 42 0.28 -1.94 18.52
CA HIS A 42 0.19 -3.41 18.52
C HIS A 42 -1.21 -3.95 18.18
N GLY A 43 -2.26 -3.13 18.35
CA GLY A 43 -3.65 -3.46 18.00
C GLY A 43 -4.04 -3.13 16.56
N LEU A 44 -3.12 -2.63 15.73
CA LEU A 44 -3.45 -2.14 14.39
C LEU A 44 -3.72 -3.30 13.43
N ILE A 45 -4.97 -3.39 12.96
CA ILE A 45 -5.48 -4.43 12.04
C ILE A 45 -5.49 -3.90 10.60
N HIS A 46 -5.82 -2.62 10.41
CA HIS A 46 -5.90 -1.95 9.11
C HIS A 46 -5.01 -0.73 9.07
N LEU A 47 -4.16 -0.63 8.05
CA LEU A 47 -3.29 0.51 7.82
C LEU A 47 -3.45 0.97 6.38
N PHE A 48 -3.69 2.26 6.17
CA PHE A 48 -3.60 2.90 4.86
C PHE A 48 -2.63 4.08 4.92
N LEU A 49 -1.63 4.07 4.05
CA LEU A 49 -0.66 5.17 3.92
C LEU A 49 -0.71 5.75 2.51
N HIS A 50 -0.98 7.04 2.41
CA HIS A 50 -0.87 7.80 1.17
C HIS A 50 0.32 8.75 1.25
N VAL A 51 1.34 8.53 0.43
CA VAL A 51 2.48 9.43 0.28
C VAL A 51 2.28 10.26 -0.98
N MET A 52 2.10 11.57 -0.81
CA MET A 52 1.77 12.50 -1.92
C MET A 52 2.95 12.74 -2.86
N THR A 53 4.19 12.62 -2.37
CA THR A 53 5.39 12.78 -3.18
C THR A 53 5.90 11.45 -3.72
N VAL A 54 6.77 11.55 -4.72
CA VAL A 54 7.64 10.43 -5.12
C VAL A 54 8.47 10.01 -3.91
N LEU A 55 8.58 8.71 -3.69
CA LEU A 55 9.43 8.18 -2.63
C LEU A 55 10.90 8.46 -2.96
N ASP A 56 11.59 9.12 -2.03
CA ASP A 56 13.05 9.32 -2.07
C ASP A 56 13.84 8.08 -1.60
N ARG A 57 13.15 7.11 -0.98
CA ARG A 57 13.71 5.88 -0.45
C ARG A 57 12.69 4.74 -0.47
N ASN A 58 13.19 3.52 -0.42
CA ASN A 58 12.39 2.31 -0.23
C ASN A 58 11.89 2.23 1.22
N ILE A 59 10.62 1.87 1.42
CA ILE A 59 10.04 1.66 2.75
C ILE A 59 10.20 0.19 3.13
N ILE A 60 10.94 -0.07 4.21
CA ILE A 60 11.34 -1.42 4.61
C ILE A 60 10.53 -1.86 5.84
N PHE A 61 9.83 -2.99 5.72
CA PHE A 61 9.15 -3.66 6.82
C PHE A 61 9.99 -4.84 7.32
N CYS A 62 10.24 -4.88 8.63
CA CYS A 62 11.09 -5.88 9.30
C CYS A 62 10.26 -6.87 10.16
N GLY A 63 10.90 -7.98 10.55
CA GLY A 63 10.28 -9.20 11.10
C GLY A 63 9.62 -9.14 12.49
N THR A 64 9.26 -7.97 13.00
CA THR A 64 8.60 -7.80 14.32
C THR A 64 7.52 -6.71 14.30
N ALA A 65 7.32 -6.06 13.16
CA ALA A 65 6.39 -4.96 13.00
C ALA A 65 4.96 -5.46 12.73
N PHE A 66 3.97 -4.79 13.32
CA PHE A 66 2.54 -4.99 13.03
C PHE A 66 2.04 -6.44 13.23
N PRO A 67 2.01 -6.93 14.48
CA PRO A 67 1.74 -8.35 14.77
C PRO A 67 0.32 -8.83 14.44
N VAL A 68 -0.63 -7.91 14.23
CA VAL A 68 -2.05 -8.22 13.98
C VAL A 68 -2.61 -7.57 12.72
N LEU A 69 -1.76 -6.93 11.91
CA LEU A 69 -2.19 -6.25 10.69
C LEU A 69 -2.62 -7.27 9.63
N THR A 70 -3.87 -7.19 9.18
CA THR A 70 -4.44 -8.10 8.17
C THR A 70 -4.70 -7.42 6.83
N CYS A 71 -4.87 -6.10 6.81
CA CYS A 71 -4.94 -5.32 5.59
C CYS A 71 -3.96 -4.14 5.63
N PHE A 72 -3.24 -4.00 4.52
CA PHE A 72 -2.35 -2.87 4.30
C PHE A 72 -2.64 -2.25 2.92
N GLY A 73 -2.99 -0.97 2.91
CA GLY A 73 -3.08 -0.15 1.72
C GLY A 73 -1.94 0.85 1.63
N PHE A 74 -1.38 1.01 0.44
CA PHE A 74 -0.31 1.97 0.19
C PHE A 74 -0.51 2.69 -1.13
N MET A 75 -0.54 4.02 -1.08
CA MET A 75 -0.66 4.90 -2.24
C MET A 75 0.56 5.79 -2.37
N SER A 76 1.18 5.78 -3.55
CA SER A 76 2.21 6.75 -3.95
C SER A 76 2.25 6.82 -5.47
N SER A 77 2.85 7.89 -6.02
CA SER A 77 3.10 7.96 -7.46
C SER A 77 3.99 6.80 -7.95
N ALA A 78 4.96 6.39 -7.13
CA ALA A 78 5.92 5.32 -7.43
C ALA A 78 6.15 4.46 -6.17
N PRO A 79 5.27 3.49 -5.86
CA PRO A 79 5.44 2.65 -4.68
C PRO A 79 6.74 1.85 -4.74
N CYS A 80 7.45 1.76 -3.62
CA CYS A 80 8.64 0.94 -3.47
C CYS A 80 8.71 0.46 -2.02
N LEU A 81 8.25 -0.77 -1.82
CA LEU A 81 8.14 -1.43 -0.53
C LEU A 81 9.02 -2.68 -0.51
N THR A 82 9.68 -2.91 0.62
CA THR A 82 10.45 -4.12 0.88
C THR A 82 9.96 -4.82 2.11
N PHE A 83 9.65 -6.10 1.98
CA PHE A 83 9.24 -6.97 3.07
C PHE A 83 10.38 -7.93 3.38
N LYS A 84 11.06 -7.73 4.53
CA LYS A 84 12.04 -8.69 5.01
C LYS A 84 11.35 -9.93 5.58
N GLN A 85 12.12 -11.00 5.76
CA GLN A 85 11.63 -12.23 6.37
C GLN A 85 10.91 -11.94 7.71
N GLY A 86 9.71 -12.51 7.86
CA GLY A 86 8.86 -12.34 9.05
C GLY A 86 8.09 -11.02 9.12
N ALA A 87 8.21 -10.13 8.13
CA ALA A 87 7.44 -8.89 8.10
C ALA A 87 5.94 -9.15 7.97
N LEU A 88 5.13 -8.31 8.63
CA LEU A 88 3.66 -8.29 8.55
C LEU A 88 3.04 -9.72 8.62
N PRO A 89 3.30 -10.46 9.72
CA PRO A 89 3.11 -11.91 9.77
C PRO A 89 1.66 -12.39 9.59
N LYS A 90 0.67 -11.50 9.73
CA LYS A 90 -0.77 -11.81 9.55
C LYS A 90 -1.39 -11.08 8.37
N LEU A 91 -0.59 -10.46 7.50
CA LEU A 91 -1.12 -9.69 6.39
C LEU A 91 -1.80 -10.60 5.38
N GLN A 92 -3.09 -10.40 5.16
CA GLN A 92 -3.91 -11.17 4.21
C GLN A 92 -4.17 -10.41 2.93
N LYS A 93 -4.34 -9.08 3.01
CA LYS A 93 -4.66 -8.21 1.87
C LYS A 93 -3.66 -7.08 1.74
N LEU A 94 -3.11 -6.92 0.55
CA LEU A 94 -2.22 -5.82 0.19
C LEU A 94 -2.82 -5.04 -0.99
N ASP A 95 -3.20 -3.78 -0.76
CA ASP A 95 -3.74 -2.90 -1.80
C ASP A 95 -2.73 -1.81 -2.15
N ILE A 96 -2.22 -1.82 -3.38
CA ILE A 96 -1.28 -0.82 -3.88
C ILE A 96 -2.01 0.11 -4.83
N PHE A 97 -1.79 1.41 -4.68
CA PHE A 97 -2.31 2.45 -5.56
C PHE A 97 -1.12 3.17 -6.17
N THR A 98 -1.03 3.15 -7.49
CA THR A 98 0.13 3.67 -8.23
C THR A 98 -0.27 4.56 -9.41
N GLY A 99 0.62 5.49 -9.74
CA GLY A 99 0.55 6.26 -10.97
C GLY A 99 1.03 5.46 -12.19
N VAL A 100 0.61 5.89 -13.37
CA VAL A 100 0.80 5.16 -14.63
C VAL A 100 2.25 5.08 -15.07
N TYR A 101 2.98 6.19 -15.00
CA TYR A 101 4.31 6.30 -15.59
C TYR A 101 5.30 5.28 -15.01
N ASN A 102 5.01 4.73 -13.83
CA ASN A 102 5.83 3.72 -13.16
C ASN A 102 5.31 2.28 -13.36
N ALA A 103 4.07 2.11 -13.85
CA ALA A 103 3.50 0.80 -14.19
C ALA A 103 3.90 0.33 -15.60
N ILE A 104 4.12 1.27 -16.54
CA ILE A 104 4.51 0.96 -17.93
C ILE A 104 5.96 0.44 -18.02
N ASP A 105 6.84 0.85 -17.11
CA ASP A 105 8.19 0.29 -17.02
C ASP A 105 8.15 -1.01 -16.19
N ALA A 106 7.94 -2.14 -16.89
CA ALA A 106 7.81 -3.48 -16.29
C ALA A 106 8.96 -3.86 -15.32
N GLY A 107 10.13 -3.24 -15.47
CA GLY A 107 11.28 -3.43 -14.57
C GLY A 107 11.09 -2.82 -13.18
N GLN A 108 10.12 -1.92 -12.99
CA GLN A 108 9.84 -1.29 -11.71
C GLN A 108 8.85 -2.08 -10.86
N TYR A 109 7.96 -2.90 -11.43
CA TYR A 109 7.04 -3.70 -10.61
C TYR A 109 7.77 -4.78 -9.79
N GLY A 110 8.76 -5.44 -10.38
CA GLY A 110 9.65 -6.35 -9.64
C GLY A 110 10.43 -5.67 -8.52
N LYS A 111 10.54 -4.33 -8.57
CA LYS A 111 11.14 -3.47 -7.54
C LYS A 111 10.10 -2.79 -6.63
N MET A 112 8.81 -2.88 -6.97
CA MET A 112 7.71 -2.22 -6.27
C MET A 112 7.40 -2.95 -4.97
N LEU A 113 7.41 -4.29 -5.00
CA LEU A 113 7.10 -5.16 -3.87
C LEU A 113 8.20 -6.21 -3.68
N VAL A 114 9.37 -5.77 -3.21
CA VAL A 114 10.51 -6.66 -2.98
C VAL A 114 10.25 -7.52 -1.74
N GLY A 115 10.49 -8.82 -1.82
CA GLY A 115 10.33 -9.72 -0.68
C GLY A 115 8.88 -10.07 -0.35
N ILE A 116 7.95 -9.85 -1.29
CA ILE A 116 6.54 -10.23 -1.15
C ILE A 116 6.36 -11.73 -0.83
N GLU A 117 7.27 -12.58 -1.29
CA GLU A 117 7.36 -14.01 -0.95
C GLU A 117 7.60 -14.27 0.55
N HIS A 118 8.04 -13.28 1.32
CA HIS A 118 8.18 -13.40 2.77
C HIS A 118 6.87 -13.20 3.53
N LEU A 119 5.81 -12.71 2.89
CA LEU A 119 4.50 -12.49 3.50
C LEU A 119 3.71 -13.82 3.52
N GLN A 120 3.78 -14.52 4.65
CA GLN A 120 3.31 -15.92 4.77
C GLN A 120 1.78 -16.07 4.73
N SER A 121 1.04 -15.10 5.30
CA SER A 121 -0.42 -15.12 5.34
C SER A 121 -1.08 -14.37 4.19
N LEU A 122 -0.31 -13.90 3.21
CA LEU A 122 -0.84 -13.09 2.12
C LEU A 122 -1.73 -13.95 1.22
N GLU A 123 -2.97 -13.51 1.04
CA GLU A 123 -3.99 -14.21 0.25
C GLU A 123 -4.31 -13.43 -1.02
N GLN A 124 -4.33 -12.09 -0.93
CA GLN A 124 -4.74 -11.21 -2.01
C GLN A 124 -3.81 -10.00 -2.14
N VAL A 125 -3.48 -9.67 -3.39
CA VAL A 125 -2.85 -8.40 -3.75
C VAL A 125 -3.71 -7.70 -4.78
N THR A 126 -4.07 -6.45 -4.52
CA THR A 126 -4.76 -5.60 -5.49
C THR A 126 -3.82 -4.49 -5.92
N VAL A 127 -3.63 -4.31 -7.23
CA VAL A 127 -2.92 -3.16 -7.79
C VAL A 127 -3.91 -2.26 -8.51
N ASN A 128 -4.06 -1.05 -8.01
CA ASN A 128 -4.96 -0.04 -8.50
C ASN A 128 -4.15 0.99 -9.29
N ILE A 129 -4.43 1.07 -10.60
CA ILE A 129 -3.74 1.98 -11.51
C ILE A 129 -4.62 3.22 -11.69
N ASN A 130 -4.05 4.40 -11.43
CA ASN A 130 -4.73 5.66 -11.71
C ASN A 130 -4.69 5.96 -13.21
N CYS A 131 -5.79 5.74 -13.93
CA CYS A 131 -5.86 5.90 -15.40
C CYS A 131 -6.36 7.29 -15.88
N TRP A 132 -6.49 8.29 -15.01
CA TRP A 132 -7.15 9.58 -15.31
C TRP A 132 -6.66 10.33 -16.55
N TYR A 133 -5.41 10.13 -16.97
CA TYR A 133 -4.78 10.89 -18.06
C TYR A 133 -4.28 10.01 -19.21
N LEU A 134 -4.76 8.77 -19.31
CA LEU A 134 -4.24 7.81 -20.29
C LEU A 134 -5.20 7.55 -21.44
N GLY A 135 -4.61 7.22 -22.59
CA GLY A 135 -5.29 6.46 -23.62
C GLY A 135 -5.40 4.98 -23.25
N GLU A 136 -6.34 4.28 -23.89
CA GLU A 136 -6.61 2.86 -23.66
C GLU A 136 -5.37 1.97 -23.88
N SER A 137 -4.50 2.33 -24.84
CA SER A 137 -3.27 1.57 -25.14
C SER A 137 -2.22 1.66 -24.04
N GLU A 138 -2.11 2.80 -23.35
CA GLU A 138 -1.19 2.93 -22.20
C GLU A 138 -1.69 2.16 -20.97
N VAL A 139 -3.01 2.08 -20.78
CA VAL A 139 -3.62 1.26 -19.72
C VAL A 139 -3.31 -0.22 -19.95
N GLU A 140 -3.54 -0.73 -21.16
CA GLU A 140 -3.30 -2.13 -21.51
C GLU A 140 -1.83 -2.52 -21.29
N LYS A 141 -0.88 -1.67 -21.73
CA LYS A 141 0.56 -1.89 -21.52
C LYS A 141 0.94 -1.93 -20.04
N ALA A 142 0.38 -1.04 -19.23
CA ALA A 142 0.61 -1.04 -17.80
C ALA A 142 0.06 -2.33 -17.16
N GLU A 143 -1.17 -2.72 -17.48
CA GLU A 143 -1.75 -3.97 -16.98
C GLU A 143 -0.91 -5.19 -17.37
N ASP A 144 -0.48 -5.31 -18.62
CA ASP A 144 0.34 -6.42 -19.11
C ASP A 144 1.72 -6.48 -18.45
N ALA A 145 2.36 -5.33 -18.24
CA ALA A 145 3.62 -5.21 -17.53
C ALA A 145 3.51 -5.71 -16.09
N LEU A 146 2.45 -5.29 -15.40
CA LEU A 146 2.15 -5.73 -14.03
C LEU A 146 1.90 -7.24 -14.00
N ARG A 147 1.03 -7.77 -14.89
CA ARG A 147 0.73 -9.21 -14.97
C ARG A 147 2.00 -10.03 -15.20
N SER A 148 2.89 -9.55 -16.06
CA SER A 148 4.16 -10.24 -16.38
C SER A 148 5.11 -10.29 -15.19
N ALA A 149 5.24 -9.19 -14.46
CA ALA A 149 6.09 -9.12 -13.27
C ALA A 149 5.50 -9.92 -12.09
N ILE A 150 4.18 -10.00 -12.00
CA ILE A 150 3.43 -10.78 -11.01
C ILE A 150 3.62 -12.29 -11.20
N LYS A 151 3.63 -12.77 -12.45
CA LYS A 151 3.70 -14.20 -12.80
C LYS A 151 4.94 -14.94 -12.26
N ILE A 152 5.93 -14.18 -11.76
CA ILE A 152 7.17 -14.68 -11.16
C ILE A 152 6.97 -15.11 -9.69
N ASN A 153 5.86 -14.75 -9.04
CA ASN A 153 5.62 -15.09 -7.64
C ASN A 153 5.03 -16.52 -7.49
N PRO A 154 5.74 -17.49 -6.88
CA PRO A 154 5.39 -18.91 -6.89
C PRO A 154 4.30 -19.33 -5.87
N ARG A 155 3.69 -18.38 -5.15
CA ARG A 155 2.51 -18.65 -4.32
C ARG A 155 1.27 -18.27 -5.13
N ASP A 156 0.25 -19.13 -5.16
CA ASP A 156 -1.06 -18.91 -5.79
C ASP A 156 -1.83 -17.73 -5.16
N LEU A 157 -1.22 -16.55 -5.14
CA LEU A 157 -1.81 -15.33 -4.63
C LEU A 157 -2.93 -14.89 -5.58
N ASN A 158 -4.06 -14.50 -5.01
CA ASN A 158 -5.13 -13.89 -5.79
C ASN A 158 -4.71 -12.46 -6.15
N ILE A 159 -4.22 -12.26 -7.36
CA ILE A 159 -3.71 -10.97 -7.81
C ILE A 159 -4.71 -10.31 -8.74
N GLN A 160 -5.18 -9.15 -8.30
CA GLN A 160 -6.17 -8.35 -9.00
C GLN A 160 -5.52 -7.05 -9.47
N ILE A 161 -5.73 -6.72 -10.75
CA ILE A 161 -5.37 -5.42 -11.28
C ILE A 161 -6.68 -4.70 -11.57
N LYS A 162 -6.78 -3.47 -11.06
CA LYS A 162 -7.98 -2.65 -11.15
C LYS A 162 -7.59 -1.25 -11.63
N GLN A 163 -8.48 -0.65 -12.41
CA GLN A 163 -8.40 0.77 -12.73
C GLN A 163 -9.10 1.53 -11.62
N PHE A 164 -8.48 2.60 -11.11
CA PHE A 164 -9.07 3.45 -10.08
C PHE A 164 -9.10 4.90 -10.56
N ILE A 165 -10.26 5.53 -10.39
CA ILE A 165 -10.54 6.93 -10.71
C ILE A 165 -10.57 7.68 -9.36
N PRO A 166 -9.67 8.63 -9.07
CA PRO A 166 -9.65 9.35 -7.80
C PRO A 166 -10.83 10.33 -7.68
N SER A 167 -12.05 9.84 -7.47
CA SER A 167 -13.24 10.66 -7.25
C SER A 167 -13.35 11.11 -5.79
N GLY A 168 -12.33 11.78 -5.24
CA GLY A 168 -12.40 12.46 -3.91
C GLY A 168 -12.75 11.61 -2.68
N LYS A 169 -13.01 10.31 -2.85
CA LYS A 169 -13.29 9.28 -1.85
C LYS A 169 -12.43 8.06 -2.19
N LEU A 170 -11.48 7.74 -1.32
CA LEU A 170 -10.74 6.49 -1.35
C LEU A 170 -11.64 5.42 -0.73
N THR A 171 -12.40 4.69 -1.55
CA THR A 171 -13.12 3.50 -1.09
C THR A 171 -12.15 2.31 -1.07
N THR A 172 -11.27 2.26 -0.08
CA THR A 172 -10.44 1.08 0.17
C THR A 172 -11.27 0.03 0.91
N ASN A 173 -11.92 -0.84 0.15
CA ASN A 173 -12.73 -1.94 0.67
C ASN A 173 -11.84 -3.09 1.18
N CYS A 174 -11.23 -2.90 2.35
CA CYS A 174 -10.61 -4.00 3.10
C CYS A 174 -11.58 -4.76 4.01
N ARG A 175 -12.76 -4.21 4.20
CA ARG A 175 -13.99 -4.85 4.69
C ARG A 175 -15.09 -4.26 3.83
N GLY A 176 -16.15 -5.00 3.50
CA GLY A 176 -17.36 -4.47 2.86
C GLY A 176 -18.09 -3.44 3.72
N ILE A 177 -17.39 -2.39 4.12
CA ILE A 177 -17.83 -1.18 4.77
C ILE A 177 -17.64 -0.14 3.70
N ASP A 178 -18.76 0.16 3.05
CA ASP A 178 -18.90 1.34 2.25
C ASP A 178 -18.58 2.55 3.15
N MET A 179 -17.49 3.26 2.86
CA MET A 179 -17.18 4.52 3.55
C MET A 179 -18.13 5.66 3.12
N ASP A 180 -19.18 5.37 2.36
CA ASP A 180 -20.28 6.29 2.09
C ASP A 180 -21.20 6.59 3.29
N ASN A 181 -20.99 5.96 4.46
CA ASN A 181 -21.87 6.11 5.64
C ASN A 181 -21.24 6.73 6.90
N PHE A 182 -20.40 7.75 6.77
CA PHE A 182 -20.13 8.67 7.89
C PHE A 182 -20.20 10.13 7.45
N VAL A 183 -21.43 10.65 7.60
CA VAL A 183 -21.96 12.03 7.46
C VAL A 183 -22.04 12.59 6.05
#